data_AF-A0A530ZLK2-F1
#
_entry.id   AF-A0A530ZLK2-F1
#
_cell.length_a   1.000
_cell.length_b   1.000
_cell.length_c   1.000
_cell.angle_alpha   90.00
_cell.angle_beta   90.00
_cell.angle_gamma   90.00
#
_symmetry.space_group_name_H-M   'P 1'
#
loop_
_entity.id
_entity.type
_entity.pdbx_description
1 polymer ?
#
loop_
_entity_poly.entity_id
_entity_poly.type
_entity_poly.pdbx_seq_one_letter_code
_entity_poly.pdbx_strand_id
1 'polypeptide(L)' 'MTAVAIAEAGREARRTALILAASQAIIGSAAPIAISVGGLAGYYLLGSDKSLATAPITGFNVGVALGALPAAAII' A
#
# COMPACT_ATOMS: atom_id res chain seq x y z
N MET A 1 -9.80 -40.61 8.54
CA MET A 1 -8.98 -40.00 7.47
C MET A 1 -9.45 -38.59 7.15
N THR A 2 -10.75 -38.36 6.95
CA THR A 2 -11.35 -37.03 6.66
C THR A 2 -11.18 -35.97 7.75
N ALA A 3 -11.35 -36.32 9.04
CA ALA A 3 -11.20 -35.34 10.13
C ALA A 3 -9.78 -34.76 10.25
N VAL A 4 -8.76 -35.57 9.96
CA VAL A 4 -7.34 -35.14 9.98
C VAL A 4 -7.07 -34.16 8.82
N ALA A 5 -7.57 -34.47 7.62
CA ALA A 5 -7.44 -33.59 6.45
C ALA A 5 -8.09 -32.21 6.67
N ILE A 6 -9.26 -32.15 7.32
CA ILE A 6 -9.93 -30.88 7.62
C ILE A 6 -9.12 -30.05 8.63
N ALA A 7 -8.55 -30.70 9.65
CA ALA A 7 -7.72 -30.03 10.64
C ALA A 7 -6.42 -29.46 10.03
N GLU A 8 -5.80 -30.20 9.10
CA GLU A 8 -4.60 -29.79 8.38
C GLU A 8 -4.89 -28.61 7.44
N ALA A 9 -5.95 -28.70 6.64
CA ALA A 9 -6.39 -27.60 5.78
C ALA A 9 -6.71 -26.32 6.58
N GLY A 10 -7.34 -26.45 7.76
CA GLY A 10 -7.61 -25.32 8.65
C GLY A 10 -6.33 -24.67 9.21
N ARG A 11 -5.29 -25.45 9.48
CA ARG A 11 -3.99 -24.96 9.93
C ARG A 11 -3.27 -24.21 8.80
N GLU A 12 -3.29 -24.76 7.59
CA GLU A 12 -2.70 -24.14 6.42
C GLU A 12 -3.42 -22.83 6.05
N ALA A 13 -4.74 -22.82 6.03
CA ALA A 13 -5.55 -21.62 5.79
C ALA A 13 -5.22 -20.49 6.78
N ARG A 14 -5.08 -20.81 8.07
CA ARG A 14 -4.67 -19.83 9.10
C ARG A 14 -3.28 -19.27 8.83
N ARG A 15 -2.32 -20.13 8.48
CA ARG A 15 -0.96 -19.70 8.15
C ARG A 15 -0.95 -18.76 6.94
N THR A 16 -1.65 -19.13 5.86
CA THR A 16 -1.77 -18.32 4.65
C THR A 16 -2.44 -16.98 4.94
N ALA A 17 -3.53 -16.97 5.71
CA ALA A 17 -4.22 -15.75 6.10
C ALA A 17 -3.30 -14.80 6.89
N LEU A 18 -2.49 -15.31 7.82
CA LEU A 18 -1.53 -14.50 8.57
C LEU A 18 -0.43 -13.93 7.69
N ILE A 19 0.10 -14.72 6.75
CA ILE A 19 1.11 -14.25 5.80
C ILE A 19 0.52 -13.13 4.93
N LEU A 20 -0.66 -13.36 4.35
CA LEU A 20 -1.33 -12.36 3.53
C LEU A 20 -1.65 -11.09 4.33
N ALA A 21 -2.13 -11.22 5.57
CA ALA A 21 -2.40 -10.08 6.43
C ALA A 21 -1.14 -9.27 6.74
N ALA A 22 -0.02 -9.94 7.05
CA ALA A 22 1.25 -9.27 7.30
C ALA A 22 1.78 -8.57 6.04
N SER A 23 1.75 -9.24 4.89
CA SER A 23 2.12 -8.66 3.60
C SER A 23 1.26 -7.44 3.26
N GLN A 24 -0.06 -7.53 3.46
CA GLN A 24 -0.97 -6.41 3.21
C GLN A 24 -0.84 -5.29 4.22
N ALA A 25 -0.45 -5.56 5.47
CA ALA A 25 -0.11 -4.51 6.41
C ALA A 25 1.11 -3.71 5.94
N ILE A 26 2.15 -4.40 5.45
CA ILE A 26 3.36 -3.76 4.92
C ILE A 26 3.02 -2.93 3.68
N ILE A 27 2.42 -3.55 2.66
CA ILE A 27 2.08 -2.88 1.39
C ILE A 27 1.03 -1.78 1.62
N GLY A 28 0.01 -2.06 2.41
CA GLY A 28 -1.07 -1.13 2.72
C GLY A 28 -0.62 0.09 3.52
N SER A 29 0.48 0.00 4.26
CA SER A 29 1.06 1.15 4.98
C SER A 29 1.77 2.16 4.08
N ALA A 30 2.13 1.79 2.85
CA ALA A 30 2.94 2.65 1.98
C ALA A 30 2.24 3.98 1.65
N ALA A 31 0.95 3.95 1.30
CA ALA A 31 0.17 5.15 0.99
C ALA A 31 0.07 6.14 2.18
N PRO A 32 -0.39 5.73 3.39
CA PRO A 32 -0.47 6.66 4.52
C PRO A 32 0.91 7.19 4.96
N ILE A 33 1.98 6.38 4.86
CA ILE A 33 3.35 6.86 5.13
C ILE A 33 3.76 7.93 4.12
N ALA A 34 3.59 7.67 2.82
CA ALA A 34 3.96 8.59 1.75
C ALA A 34 3.19 9.92 1.85
N ILE A 35 1.90 9.86 2.19
CA ILE A 35 1.08 11.06 2.37
C ILE A 35 1.54 11.87 3.60
N SER A 36 1.77 11.19 4.73
CA SER A 36 2.16 11.83 5.99
C SER A 36 3.52 12.52 5.88
N VAL A 37 4.52 11.82 5.31
CA VAL A 37 5.88 12.35 5.16
C VAL A 37 5.97 13.29 3.96
N GLY A 38 5.28 13.00 2.86
CA GLY A 38 5.35 13.77 1.63
C GLY A 38 4.86 15.21 1.76
N GLY A 39 3.81 15.45 2.55
CA GLY A 39 3.34 16.81 2.85
C GLY A 39 4.34 17.60 3.68
N LEU A 40 4.97 16.95 4.65
CA LEU A 40 6.00 17.55 5.49
C LEU A 40 7.27 17.86 4.68
N ALA A 41 7.70 16.92 3.84
CA ALA A 41 8.84 17.09 2.93
C ALA A 41 8.59 18.23 1.93
N GLY A 42 7.42 18.26 1.28
CA GLY A 42 7.08 19.35 0.36
C GLY A 42 6.99 20.70 1.07
N TYR A 43 6.47 20.75 2.29
CA TYR A 43 6.50 21.99 3.07
C TYR A 43 7.92 22.42 3.45
N TYR A 44 8.79 21.52 3.89
CA TYR A 44 10.13 21.88 4.36
C TYR A 44 11.13 22.17 3.24
N LEU A 45 10.98 21.55 2.07
CA LEU A 45 11.89 21.74 0.93
C LEU A 45 11.61 23.03 0.17
N LEU A 46 10.40 23.60 0.31
CA LEU A 46 10.03 24.85 -0.32
C LEU A 46 10.39 26.05 0.57
N GLY A 47 10.85 27.13 -0.08
CA GLY A 47 11.24 28.40 0.55
C GLY A 47 10.04 29.24 1.01
N SER A 48 10.03 30.55 0.73
CA SER A 48 8.88 31.41 1.11
C SER A 48 7.59 31.05 0.40
N ASP A 49 7.69 30.58 -0.85
CA ASP A 49 6.54 30.12 -1.63
C ASP A 49 6.24 28.65 -1.35
N LYS A 50 5.07 28.37 -0.76
CA LYS A 50 4.61 27.02 -0.39
C LYS A 50 3.57 26.45 -1.35
N SER A 51 3.38 27.06 -2.52
CA SER A 51 2.34 26.67 -3.48
C SER A 51 2.45 25.22 -3.95
N LEU A 52 3.65 24.63 -3.94
CA LEU A 52 3.89 23.23 -4.33
C LEU A 52 4.14 22.28 -3.13
N ALA A 53 3.71 22.64 -1.92
CA ALA A 53 3.94 21.82 -0.73
C ALA A 53 3.31 20.42 -0.82
N THR A 54 2.27 20.23 -1.62
CA THR A 54 1.62 18.93 -1.85
C THR A 54 2.07 18.24 -3.15
N ALA A 55 3.08 18.78 -3.84
CA ALA A 55 3.61 18.18 -5.07
C ALA A 55 4.05 16.71 -4.89
N PRO A 56 4.71 16.31 -3.78
CA PRO A 56 5.02 14.90 -3.54
C PRO A 56 3.78 14.00 -3.44
N ILE A 57 2.72 14.47 -2.78
CA ILE A 57 1.44 13.74 -2.62
C ILE A 57 0.71 13.65 -3.97
N THR A 58 0.78 14.71 -4.77
CA THR A 58 0.22 14.74 -6.13
C THR A 58 0.94 13.72 -7.02
N GLY A 59 2.28 13.72 -6.99
CA GLY A 59 3.10 12.75 -7.70
C GLY A 59 2.79 11.30 -7.32
N PHE A 60 2.58 11.02 -6.02
CA PHE A 60 2.16 9.71 -5.55
C PHE A 60 0.82 9.28 -6.18
N ASN A 61 -0.22 10.11 -6.12
CA ASN A 61 -1.54 9.78 -6.70
C ASN A 61 -1.49 9.62 -8.22
N VAL A 62 -0.74 10.47 -8.92
CA VAL A 62 -0.53 10.34 -10.37
C VAL A 62 0.18 9.03 -10.70
N GLY A 63 1.25 8.67 -9.96
CA GLY A 63 1.95 7.40 -10.12
C GLY A 63 1.04 6.20 -9.87
N VAL A 64 0.19 6.25 -8.83
CA VAL A 64 -0.82 5.22 -8.55
C VAL A 64 -1.79 5.09 -9.72
N ALA A 65 -2.33 6.20 -10.24
CA ALA A 65 -3.23 6.16 -11.39
C ALA A 65 -2.55 5.55 -12.62
N LEU A 66 -1.32 5.97 -12.92
CA LEU A 66 -0.52 5.45 -14.04
C LEU A 66 -0.20 3.95 -13.90
N GLY A 67 -0.04 3.43 -12.67
CA GLY A 67 0.15 2.00 -12.42
C GLY A 67 -1.16 1.22 -12.43
N ALA A 68 -2.24 1.79 -11.89
CA ALA A 68 -3.53 1.13 -11.76
C ALA A 68 -4.26 0.97 -13.10
N LEU A 69 -4.18 1.95 -14.00
CA LEU A 69 -4.81 1.90 -15.32
C LEU A 69 -4.35 0.70 -16.17
N PRO A 70 -3.04 0.46 -16.42
CA PRO A 70 -2.60 -0.70 -17.18
C PRO A 70 -2.80 -2.01 -16.42
N ALA A 71 -2.69 -2.00 -15.09
CA ALA A 71 -3.02 -3.18 -14.28
C ALA A 71 -4.49 -3.57 -14.51
N ALA A 72 -5.43 -2.63 -14.42
CA ALA A 72 -6.84 -2.86 -14.69
C ALA A 72 -7.13 -3.32 -16.13
N ALA A 73 -6.26 -3.00 -17.10
CA ALA A 73 -6.44 -3.42 -18.48
C ALA A 73 -6.08 -4.90 -18.73
N ILE A 74 -5.37 -5.56 -17.82
CA ILE A 74 -4.88 -6.95 -17.98
C ILE A 74 -5.56 -7.97 -17.04
N ILE A 75 -6.46 -7.53 -16.16
CA ILE A 75 -7.32 -8.37 -15.30
C ILE A 75 -8.76 -8.31 -15.77
#